data_AF-A0A7C6UIG5-F1
#
_entry.id   AF-A0A7C6UIG5-F1
#
_cell.length_a   1.000
_cell.length_b   1.000
_cell.length_c   1.000
_cell.angle_alpha   90.00
_cell.angle_beta   90.00
_cell.angle_gamma   90.00
#
_symmetry.space_group_name_H-M   'P 1'
#
loop_
_entity.id
_entity.type
_entity.pdbx_description
1 polymer ?
#
loop_
_entity_poly.entity_id
_entity_poly.type
_entity_poly.pdbx_seq_one_letter_code
_entity_poly.pdbx_strand_id
1 'polypeptide(L)'
;MATKEIVIDSLKYPLSDWKKILTLGIIIFAISVARSSDYLGVTNVVINLLFIIAGFIIGFFVNGYLFRILKSSLDDVNELPKFDNWIEMFRDGLKVYLVALVYILPVILILLYAMFLMTSSFPEVLSMYGSIDFNSIIINNIIQSQVGAFFLFLLMVYLLFLVLCLSILLRELYIWL
;
A
#
# COMPACT_ATOMS: atom_id res chain seq x y z
N MET A 1 -30.71 -17.09 3.27
CA MET A 1 -29.61 -16.86 4.23
C MET A 1 -29.89 -15.52 4.91
N ALA A 2 -30.08 -15.48 6.22
CA ALA A 2 -30.33 -14.20 6.88
C ALA A 2 -29.01 -13.43 6.96
N THR A 3 -29.00 -12.14 6.60
CA THR A 3 -27.80 -11.27 6.69
C THR A 3 -27.16 -11.32 8.08
N LYS A 4 -27.97 -11.50 9.12
CA LYS A 4 -27.55 -11.76 10.50
C LYS A 4 -26.63 -12.98 10.64
N GLU A 5 -26.94 -14.10 9.98
CA GLU A 5 -26.16 -15.34 10.06
C GLU A 5 -24.77 -15.14 9.44
N ILE A 6 -24.70 -14.48 8.28
CA ILE A 6 -23.43 -14.15 7.60
C ILE A 6 -22.54 -13.28 8.50
N VAL A 7 -23.12 -12.28 9.16
CA VAL A 7 -22.38 -11.42 10.10
C VAL A 7 -21.88 -12.21 11.31
N ILE A 8 -22.70 -13.11 11.86
CA ILE A 8 -22.30 -13.94 13.01
C ILE A 8 -21.20 -14.93 12.61
N ASP A 9 -21.31 -15.59 11.47
CA ASP A 9 -20.32 -16.56 11.00
C ASP A 9 -18.98 -15.90 10.67
N SER A 10 -19.01 -14.72 10.02
CA SER A 10 -17.78 -13.96 9.72
C SER A 10 -17.05 -13.45 10.97
N LEU A 11 -17.76 -13.18 12.07
CA LEU A 11 -17.15 -12.81 13.35
C LEU A 11 -16.67 -14.01 14.16
N LYS A 12 -17.32 -15.17 14.00
CA LYS A 12 -16.95 -16.41 14.70
C LYS A 12 -15.55 -16.88 14.31
N TYR A 13 -15.16 -16.72 13.05
CA TYR A 13 -13.83 -17.11 12.58
C TYR A 13 -12.68 -16.34 13.26
N PRO A 14 -12.60 -15.00 13.21
CA PRO A 14 -11.56 -14.27 13.91
C PRO A 14 -11.67 -14.51 15.43
N LEU A 15 -12.87 -14.48 16.00
CA LEU A 15 -13.07 -14.64 17.44
C LEU A 15 -12.93 -16.08 17.96
N SER A 16 -12.68 -17.05 17.07
CA SER A 16 -12.50 -18.46 17.44
C SER A 16 -11.37 -18.64 18.46
N ASP A 17 -10.31 -17.84 18.34
CA ASP A 17 -9.16 -17.93 19.25
C ASP A 17 -8.61 -16.53 19.60
N TRP A 18 -9.11 -15.99 20.71
CA TRP A 18 -8.77 -14.66 21.20
C TRP A 18 -7.27 -14.48 21.48
N LYS A 19 -6.55 -15.56 21.87
CA LYS A 19 -5.11 -15.48 22.15
C LYS A 19 -4.30 -15.23 20.89
N LYS A 20 -4.69 -15.85 19.77
CA LYS A 20 -4.03 -15.67 18.47
C LYS A 20 -4.28 -14.27 17.92
N ILE A 21 -5.51 -13.76 18.00
CA ILE A 21 -5.83 -12.38 17.61
C ILE A 21 -4.98 -11.39 18.40
N LEU A 22 -4.92 -11.56 19.72
CA LEU A 22 -4.21 -10.64 20.59
C LEU A 22 -2.70 -10.66 20.31
N THR A 23 -2.15 -11.84 19.98
CA THR A 23 -0.75 -11.99 19.56
C THR A 23 -0.49 -11.25 18.24
N LEU A 24 -1.35 -11.43 17.23
CA LEU A 24 -1.25 -10.70 15.97
C LEU A 24 -1.37 -9.19 16.18
N GLY A 25 -2.32 -8.75 17.00
CA GLY A 25 -2.57 -7.35 17.32
C GLY A 25 -1.37 -6.67 17.97
N ILE A 26 -0.73 -7.34 18.95
CA ILE A 26 0.50 -6.82 19.58
C ILE A 26 1.63 -6.69 18.56
N ILE A 27 1.80 -7.67 17.67
CA ILE A 27 2.85 -7.63 16.63
C ILE A 27 2.60 -6.46 15.67
N ILE A 28 1.37 -6.28 15.18
CA ILE A 28 0.99 -5.18 14.29
C ILE A 28 1.17 -3.83 14.99
N PHE A 29 0.79 -3.74 16.26
CA PHE A 29 0.98 -2.54 17.06
C PHE A 29 2.48 -2.20 17.21
N ALA A 30 3.32 -3.18 17.51
CA ALA A 30 4.77 -3.00 17.61
C ALA A 30 5.40 -2.48 16.30
N ILE A 31 4.97 -3.01 15.14
CA ILE A 31 5.41 -2.50 13.83
C ILE A 31 4.95 -1.07 13.62
N SER A 32 3.71 -0.76 13.99
CA SER A 32 3.14 0.58 13.82
C SER A 32 3.90 1.62 14.64
N VAL A 33 4.27 1.27 15.88
CA VAL A 33 5.14 2.10 16.73
C VAL A 33 6.53 2.25 16.11
N ALA A 34 7.14 1.17 15.63
CA ALA A 34 8.45 1.22 14.97
C ALA A 34 8.46 2.10 13.71
N ARG A 35 7.36 2.14 12.96
CA ARG A 35 7.20 3.02 11.78
C ARG A 35 6.84 4.47 12.12
N SER A 36 6.41 4.73 13.36
CA SER A 36 6.00 6.05 13.83
C SER A 36 7.07 6.75 14.67
N SER A 37 8.31 6.25 14.65
CA SER A 37 9.47 6.77 15.39
C SER A 37 9.72 8.27 15.16
N ASP A 38 9.48 8.77 13.95
CA ASP A 38 9.62 10.19 13.62
C ASP A 38 8.65 11.08 14.42
N TYR A 39 7.42 10.62 14.65
CA TYR A 39 6.41 11.34 15.43
C TYR A 39 6.69 11.32 16.93
N LEU A 40 7.52 10.38 17.39
CA LEU A 40 7.90 10.23 18.80
C LEU A 40 9.15 11.05 19.17
N GLY A 41 9.64 11.89 18.26
CA GLY A 41 10.79 12.76 18.50
C GLY A 41 12.14 12.02 18.43
N VAL A 42 12.19 10.83 17.83
CA VAL A 42 13.44 10.11 17.59
C VAL A 42 14.19 10.77 16.43
N THR A 43 15.13 11.67 16.75
CA THR A 43 15.91 12.40 15.74
C THR A 43 17.17 11.66 15.28
N ASN A 44 17.59 10.62 16.01
CA ASN A 44 18.80 9.88 15.69
C ASN A 44 18.57 8.96 14.49
N VAL A 45 19.25 9.27 13.38
CA VAL A 45 19.15 8.55 12.10
C VAL A 45 19.47 7.06 12.25
N VAL A 46 20.47 6.69 13.06
CA VAL A 46 20.87 5.29 13.25
C VAL A 46 19.76 4.50 13.95
N ILE A 47 19.16 5.09 14.99
CA ILE A 47 18.07 4.48 15.74
C ILE A 47 16.84 4.35 14.84
N ASN A 48 16.52 5.39 14.07
CA ASN A 48 15.38 5.38 13.15
C ASN A 48 15.54 4.29 12.08
N LEU A 49 16.72 4.18 11.47
CA LEU A 49 17.03 3.13 10.49
C LEU A 49 16.85 1.73 11.08
N LEU A 50 17.28 1.53 12.34
CA LEU A 50 17.16 0.24 13.02
C LEU A 50 15.69 -0.14 13.26
N PHE A 51 14.83 0.82 13.63
CA PHE A 51 13.38 0.60 13.74
C PHE A 51 12.73 0.27 12.39
N ILE A 52 13.13 0.95 11.31
CA ILE A 52 12.64 0.68 9.96
C ILE A 52 13.00 -0.75 9.54
N ILE A 53 14.26 -1.16 9.71
CA ILE A 53 14.73 -2.50 9.38
C ILE A 53 13.98 -3.55 10.21
N ALA A 54 13.86 -3.34 11.51
CA ALA A 54 13.11 -4.23 12.40
C ALA A 54 11.64 -4.36 11.96
N GLY A 55 10.96 -3.23 11.72
CA GLY A 55 9.58 -3.20 11.25
C GLY A 55 9.40 -3.87 9.88
N PHE A 56 10.40 -3.76 9.00
CA PHE A 56 10.42 -4.44 7.71
C PHE A 56 10.52 -5.96 7.86
N ILE A 57 11.43 -6.45 8.71
CA ILE A 57 11.61 -7.88 9.00
C ILE A 57 10.32 -8.46 9.60
N ILE A 58 9.77 -7.82 10.64
CA ILE A 58 8.54 -8.27 11.30
C ILE A 58 7.36 -8.20 10.32
N GLY A 59 7.36 -7.23 9.41
CA GLY A 59 6.38 -7.11 8.33
C GLY A 59 6.26 -8.36 7.47
N PHE A 60 7.36 -9.07 7.17
CA PHE A 60 7.27 -10.35 6.45
C PHE A 60 6.52 -11.41 7.24
N PHE A 61 6.76 -11.53 8.55
CA PHE A 61 6.06 -12.50 9.39
C PHE A 61 4.56 -12.22 9.45
N VAL A 62 4.16 -10.95 9.58
CA VAL A 62 2.74 -10.56 9.58
C VAL A 62 2.08 -10.91 8.25
N ASN A 63 2.69 -10.55 7.12
CA ASN A 63 2.13 -10.88 5.80
C ASN A 63 2.06 -12.39 5.56
N GLY A 64 3.05 -13.15 6.03
CA GLY A 64 3.02 -14.61 5.97
C GLY A 64 1.90 -15.23 6.81
N TYR A 65 1.66 -14.70 8.01
CA TYR A 65 0.55 -15.15 8.83
C TYR A 65 -0.82 -14.77 8.23
N LEU A 66 -0.95 -13.56 7.67
CA LEU A 66 -2.15 -13.14 6.94
C LEU A 66 -2.42 -14.07 5.75
N PHE A 67 -1.39 -14.47 5.01
CA PHE A 67 -1.52 -15.43 3.93
C PHE A 67 -2.01 -16.80 4.40
N ARG A 68 -1.50 -17.28 5.55
CA ARG A 68 -2.01 -18.51 6.17
C ARG A 68 -3.48 -18.40 6.57
N ILE A 69 -3.91 -17.25 7.13
CA ILE A 69 -5.32 -17.01 7.45
C ILE A 69 -6.17 -17.11 6.18
N LEU A 70 -5.77 -16.42 5.10
CA LEU A 70 -6.47 -16.45 3.82
C LEU A 70 -6.58 -17.88 3.29
N LYS A 71 -5.47 -18.64 3.33
CA LYS A 71 -5.45 -20.03 2.90
C LYS A 71 -6.42 -20.89 3.71
N SER A 72 -6.38 -20.80 5.04
CA SER A 72 -7.28 -21.58 5.91
C SER A 72 -8.75 -21.19 5.76
N SER A 73 -9.05 -19.92 5.48
CA SER A 73 -10.41 -19.48 5.17
C SER A 73 -10.92 -20.02 3.83
N LEU A 74 -10.03 -20.25 2.85
CA LEU A 74 -10.39 -20.89 1.58
C LEU A 74 -10.54 -22.41 1.70
N ASP A 75 -9.82 -23.02 2.65
CA ASP A 75 -9.91 -24.45 2.97
C ASP A 75 -11.10 -24.78 3.92
N ASP A 76 -12.01 -23.83 4.14
CA ASP A 76 -13.22 -23.93 4.99
C ASP A 76 -12.93 -24.31 6.46
N VAL A 77 -11.73 -23.99 6.93
CA VAL A 77 -11.31 -24.21 8.32
C VAL A 77 -11.85 -23.06 9.15
N ASN A 78 -12.69 -23.36 10.14
CA ASN A 78 -13.35 -22.37 10.99
C ASN A 78 -12.51 -21.87 12.19
N GLU A 79 -11.23 -22.21 12.23
CA GLU A 79 -10.31 -21.85 13.32
C GLU A 79 -9.08 -21.13 12.79
N LEU A 80 -8.56 -20.18 13.56
CA LEU A 80 -7.35 -19.45 13.19
C LEU A 80 -6.11 -20.37 13.17
N PRO A 81 -5.22 -20.23 12.17
CA PRO A 81 -3.95 -20.96 12.12
C PRO A 81 -3.10 -20.72 13.37
N LYS A 82 -2.35 -21.74 13.79
CA LYS A 82 -1.43 -21.60 14.91
C LYS A 82 -0.27 -20.66 14.57
N PHE A 83 0.19 -19.90 15.57
CA PHE A 83 1.43 -19.11 15.51
C PHE A 83 2.64 -20.02 15.73
N ASP A 84 2.85 -20.93 14.78
CA ASP A 84 3.95 -21.88 14.76
C ASP A 84 4.77 -21.73 13.47
N ASN A 85 5.84 -22.53 13.35
CA ASN A 85 6.64 -22.63 12.13
C ASN A 85 7.03 -21.26 11.54
N TRP A 86 7.70 -20.43 12.35
CA TRP A 86 8.10 -19.06 12.00
C TRP A 86 8.87 -18.96 10.69
N ILE A 87 9.70 -19.96 10.38
CA ILE A 87 10.46 -20.03 9.12
C ILE A 87 9.53 -20.09 7.90
N GLU A 88 8.46 -20.87 7.99
CA GLU A 88 7.50 -20.99 6.90
C GLU A 88 6.62 -19.73 6.81
N MET A 89 6.26 -19.09 7.93
CA MET A 89 5.61 -17.77 7.90
C MET A 89 6.48 -16.75 7.16
N PHE A 90 7.77 -16.70 7.47
CA PHE A 90 8.69 -15.78 6.79
C PHE A 90 8.78 -16.08 5.29
N ARG A 91 8.88 -17.35 4.90
CA ARG A 91 8.92 -17.78 3.50
C ARG A 91 7.64 -17.38 2.75
N ASP A 92 6.48 -17.58 3.35
CA ASP A 92 5.20 -17.22 2.73
C ASP A 92 5.04 -15.71 2.65
N GLY A 93 5.44 -14.97 3.68
CA GLY A 93 5.48 -13.50 3.65
C GLY A 93 6.37 -12.96 2.55
N LEU A 94 7.54 -13.58 2.34
CA LEU A 94 8.46 -13.22 1.26
C LEU A 94 7.84 -13.49 -0.13
N LYS A 95 7.14 -14.63 -0.31
CA LYS A 95 6.40 -14.89 -1.57
C LYS A 95 5.33 -13.83 -1.82
N VAL A 96 4.52 -13.49 -0.81
CA VAL A 96 3.49 -12.45 -0.93
C VAL A 96 4.11 -11.12 -1.33
N TYR A 97 5.25 -10.76 -0.74
CA TYR A 97 5.95 -9.53 -1.07
C TYR A 97 6.49 -9.52 -2.51
N LEU A 98 7.06 -10.63 -2.96
CA LEU A 98 7.53 -10.77 -4.35
C LEU A 98 6.38 -10.64 -5.34
N VAL A 99 5.25 -11.29 -5.06
CA VAL A 99 4.03 -11.15 -5.86
C VAL A 99 3.60 -9.70 -5.88
N ALA A 100 3.47 -9.04 -4.73
CA ALA A 100 3.11 -7.61 -4.67
C ALA A 100 4.07 -6.72 -5.47
N LEU A 101 5.37 -7.00 -5.45
CA LEU A 101 6.38 -6.29 -6.23
C LEU A 101 6.13 -6.46 -7.75
N VAL A 102 5.84 -7.69 -8.21
CA VAL A 102 5.50 -7.93 -9.62
C VAL A 102 4.22 -7.20 -10.01
N TYR A 103 3.20 -7.18 -9.15
CA TYR A 103 1.93 -6.51 -9.42
C TYR A 103 2.02 -4.97 -9.41
N ILE A 104 2.99 -4.38 -8.69
CA ILE A 104 3.18 -2.91 -8.70
C ILE A 104 4.05 -2.43 -9.87
N LEU A 105 4.80 -3.32 -10.54
CA LEU A 105 5.64 -2.95 -11.69
C LEU A 105 4.88 -2.16 -12.78
N PRO A 106 3.68 -2.55 -13.24
CA PRO A 106 2.93 -1.78 -14.23
C PRO A 106 2.62 -0.35 -13.76
N VAL A 107 2.27 -0.18 -12.48
CA VAL A 107 1.99 1.13 -11.89
C VAL A 107 3.27 1.97 -11.86
N ILE A 108 4.40 1.38 -11.48
CA ILE A 108 5.71 2.05 -11.51
C ILE A 108 6.06 2.50 -12.92
N LEU A 109 5.84 1.66 -13.94
CA LEU A 109 6.11 2.00 -15.34
C LEU A 109 5.24 3.18 -15.81
N ILE A 110 3.95 3.19 -15.46
CA ILE A 110 3.05 4.31 -15.76
C ILE A 110 3.52 5.60 -15.08
N LEU A 111 3.92 5.52 -13.81
CA LEU A 111 4.43 6.66 -13.05
C LEU A 111 5.74 7.20 -13.65
N LEU A 112 6.68 6.33 -14.02
CA LEU A 112 7.93 6.72 -14.67
C LEU A 112 7.68 7.39 -16.02
N TYR A 113 6.75 6.85 -16.81
CA TYR A 113 6.36 7.45 -18.09
C TYR A 113 5.74 8.84 -17.90
N ALA A 114 4.85 8.98 -16.92
CA ALA A 114 4.26 10.26 -16.55
C ALA A 114 5.31 11.30 -16.11
N MET A 115 6.28 10.89 -15.28
CA MET A 115 7.38 11.74 -14.86
C MET A 115 8.24 12.17 -16.05
N PHE A 116 8.50 11.27 -17.01
CA PHE A 116 9.26 11.58 -18.22
C PHE A 116 8.56 12.63 -19.11
N LEU A 117 7.23 12.53 -19.29
CA LEU A 117 6.47 13.52 -20.06
C LEU A 117 6.49 14.92 -19.43
N MET A 118 6.58 15.00 -18.10
CA MET A 118 6.65 16.28 -17.41
C MET A 118 8.02 16.95 -17.60
N THR A 119 9.12 16.19 -17.49
CA THR A 119 10.47 16.76 -17.65
C THR A 119 10.77 17.16 -19.08
N SER A 120 10.20 16.49 -20.09
CA SER A 120 10.38 16.84 -21.50
C SER A 120 9.64 18.13 -21.90
N SER A 121 8.55 18.48 -21.23
CA SER A 121 7.82 19.74 -21.45
C SER A 121 8.49 20.98 -20.83
N PHE A 122 9.43 20.78 -19.89
CA PHE A 122 10.04 21.86 -19.11
C PHE A 122 10.91 22.83 -19.96
N PRO A 123 11.78 22.36 -20.88
CA PRO A 123 12.57 23.25 -21.73
C PRO A 123 11.75 24.01 -22.77
N GLU A 124 10.64 23.43 -23.28
CA GLU A 124 9.74 24.09 -24.23
C GLU A 124 8.95 25.23 -23.60
N VAL A 125 8.47 25.04 -22.37
CA VAL A 125 7.85 26.13 -21.59
C VAL A 125 8.89 27.22 -21.32
N LEU A 126 10.12 26.86 -20.95
CA LEU A 126 11.18 27.83 -20.68
C LEU A 126 11.57 28.64 -21.93
N SER A 127 11.59 28.01 -23.11
CA SER A 127 11.93 28.68 -24.37
C SER A 127 10.81 29.59 -24.89
N MET A 128 9.54 29.31 -24.59
CA MET A 128 8.42 30.23 -24.84
C MET A 128 8.54 31.55 -24.06
N TYR A 129 9.21 31.54 -22.90
CA TYR A 129 9.49 32.74 -22.09
C TYR A 129 10.84 33.40 -22.41
N GLY A 130 11.49 33.02 -23.52
CA GLY A 130 12.86 33.38 -23.90
C GLY A 130 13.20 34.88 -24.07
N SER A 131 12.34 35.78 -23.62
CA SER A 131 12.55 37.23 -23.59
C SER A 131 12.15 37.90 -22.27
N ILE A 132 11.91 37.16 -21.19
CA ILE A 132 11.52 37.74 -19.89
C ILE A 132 12.64 37.52 -18.86
N ASP A 133 13.05 38.61 -18.20
CA ASP A 133 14.02 38.60 -17.09
C ASP A 133 13.71 37.47 -16.10
N PHE A 134 14.70 36.61 -15.85
CA PHE A 134 14.63 35.50 -14.92
C PHE A 134 14.64 35.98 -13.46
N ASN A 135 13.63 36.75 -13.06
CA ASN A 135 13.40 37.02 -11.65
C ASN A 135 12.90 35.75 -10.95
N SER A 136 13.38 35.51 -9.73
CA SER A 136 13.08 34.31 -8.93
C SER A 136 11.59 34.01 -8.78
N ILE A 137 10.74 35.05 -8.87
CA ILE A 137 9.27 34.95 -8.82
C ILE A 137 8.70 34.21 -10.04
N ILE A 138 9.22 34.43 -11.25
CA ILE A 138 8.72 33.75 -12.47
C ILE A 138 9.12 32.28 -12.46
N ILE A 139 10.37 31.98 -12.06
CA ILE A 139 10.86 30.60 -11.92
C ILE A 139 10.02 29.85 -10.88
N ASN A 140 9.71 30.47 -9.74
CA ASN A 140 8.87 29.87 -8.71
C ASN A 140 7.43 29.61 -9.20
N ASN A 141 6.85 30.52 -9.99
CA ASN A 141 5.51 30.33 -10.56
C ASN A 141 5.46 29.22 -11.62
N ILE A 142 6.49 29.09 -12.47
CA ILE A 142 6.60 28.00 -13.45
C ILE A 142 6.72 26.66 -12.73
N ILE A 143 7.62 26.55 -11.74
CA ILE A 143 7.80 25.32 -10.96
C ILE A 143 6.49 24.95 -10.23
N GLN A 144 5.81 25.91 -9.60
CA GLN A 144 4.53 25.65 -8.93
C GLN A 144 3.42 25.22 -9.89
N SER A 145 3.32 25.81 -11.08
CA SER A 145 2.31 25.44 -12.09
C SER A 145 2.49 24.00 -12.59
N GLN A 146 3.75 23.55 -12.75
CA GLN A 146 4.07 22.19 -13.18
C GLN A 146 3.86 21.16 -12.07
N VAL A 147 4.21 21.51 -10.83
CA VAL A 147 3.87 20.67 -9.66
C VAL A 147 2.35 20.51 -9.54
N GLY A 148 1.58 21.58 -9.74
CA GLY A 148 0.12 21.52 -9.77
C GLY A 148 -0.43 20.61 -10.88
N ALA A 149 0.12 20.71 -12.09
CA ALA A 149 -0.24 19.84 -13.21
C ALA A 149 0.09 18.37 -12.93
N PHE A 150 1.22 18.08 -12.28
CA PHE A 150 1.61 16.74 -11.85
C PHE A 150 0.62 16.14 -10.85
N PHE A 151 0.20 16.91 -9.84
CA PHE A 151 -0.82 16.48 -8.88
C PHE A 151 -2.16 16.20 -9.56
N LEU A 152 -2.58 17.05 -10.50
CA LEU A 152 -3.82 16.83 -11.27
C LEU A 152 -3.73 15.58 -12.16
N PHE A 153 -2.58 15.34 -12.79
CA PHE A 153 -2.36 14.15 -13.59
C PHE A 153 -2.42 12.88 -12.74
N LEU A 154 -1.74 12.86 -11.58
CA LEU A 154 -1.82 11.73 -10.63
C LEU A 154 -3.24 11.47 -10.16
N LEU A 155 -3.99 12.55 -9.86
CA LEU A 155 -5.41 12.46 -9.49
C LEU A 155 -6.23 11.85 -10.64
N MET A 156 -5.96 12.22 -11.89
CA MET A 156 -6.66 11.67 -13.06
C MET A 156 -6.35 10.18 -13.29
N VAL A 157 -5.10 9.76 -13.09
CA VAL A 157 -4.70 8.34 -13.14
C VAL A 157 -5.37 7.55 -12.02
N TYR A 158 -5.42 8.10 -10.81
CA TYR A 158 -6.10 7.49 -9.68
C TYR A 158 -7.61 7.33 -9.93
N LEU A 159 -8.27 8.34 -10.50
CA LEU A 159 -9.68 8.27 -10.87
C LEU A 159 -9.93 7.20 -11.96
N LEU A 160 -9.06 7.09 -12.96
CA LEU A 160 -9.13 6.02 -13.97
C LEU A 160 -9.02 4.63 -13.35
N PHE A 161 -8.10 4.46 -12.39
CA PHE A 161 -7.96 3.21 -11.66
C PHE A 161 -9.21 2.86 -10.86
N LEU A 162 -9.83 3.84 -10.19
CA LEU A 162 -11.10 3.66 -9.48
C LEU A 162 -12.24 3.28 -10.44
N VAL A 163 -12.34 3.91 -11.62
CA VAL A 163 -13.35 3.58 -12.63
C VAL A 163 -13.18 2.15 -13.13
N LEU A 164 -11.95 1.71 -13.40
CA LEU A 164 -11.66 0.33 -13.81
C LEU A 164 -12.06 -0.65 -12.70
N CYS A 165 -11.69 -0.38 -11.44
CA CYS A 165 -12.06 -1.21 -10.31
C CYS A 165 -13.59 -1.31 -10.13
N LEU A 166 -14.29 -0.17 -10.20
CA LEU A 166 -15.76 -0.11 -10.12
C LEU A 166 -16.41 -0.91 -11.27
N SER A 167 -15.86 -0.82 -12.48
CA SER A 167 -16.37 -1.55 -13.64
C SER A 167 -16.26 -3.07 -13.51
N ILE A 168 -15.18 -3.54 -12.86
CA ILE A 168 -14.99 -4.97 -12.55
C ILE A 168 -15.99 -5.40 -11.48
N LEU A 169 -16.16 -4.61 -10.41
CA LEU A 169 -17.12 -4.90 -9.34
C LEU A 169 -18.57 -4.94 -9.83
N LEU A 170 -18.97 -4.00 -10.69
CA LEU A 170 -20.31 -3.98 -11.29
C LEU A 170 -20.55 -5.16 -12.23
N ARG A 171 -19.52 -5.59 -12.97
CA ARG A 171 -19.59 -6.78 -13.82
C ARG A 171 -19.80 -8.04 -12.99
N GLU A 172 -19.08 -8.21 -11.89
CA GLU A 172 -19.28 -9.33 -10.98
C GLU A 172 -20.70 -9.31 -10.39
N LEU A 173 -21.17 -8.18 -9.87
CA LEU A 173 -22.53 -8.03 -9.33
C LEU A 173 -23.63 -8.40 -10.34
N TYR A 174 -23.45 -8.09 -11.62
CA TYR A 174 -24.42 -8.41 -12.68
C TYR A 174 -24.42 -9.90 -13.07
N ILE A 175 -23.32 -10.63 -12.85
CA ILE A 175 -23.25 -12.08 -13.10
C ILE A 175 -24.02 -12.87 -12.02
N TRP A 176 -24.19 -12.30 -10.83
CA TRP A 176 -24.87 -12.92 -9.69
C TRP A 176 -26.34 -12.47 -9.51
N LEU A 177 -26.88 -11.63 -10.41
CA LEU A 177 -28.25 -11.07 -10.40
C LEU A 177 -29.06 -11.61 -11.57
#